data_AF-A0A847F7T5-F1
#
_entry.id   AF-A0A847F7T5-F1
#
_cell.length_a   1.000
_cell.length_b   1.000
_cell.length_c   1.000
_cell.angle_alpha   90.00
_cell.angle_beta   90.00
_cell.angle_gamma   90.00
#
_symmetry.space_group_name_H-M   'P 1'
#
loop_
_entity.id
_entity.type
_entity.pdbx_description
1 polymer ?
#
loop_
_entity_poly.entity_id
_entity_poly.type
_entity_poly.pdbx_seq_one_letter_code
_entity_poly.pdbx_strand_id
1 'polypeptide(L)'
;MMNPKAPLYIQCLVLCALLLVSCAKGPPTGERGGTDSTGSEEAQPSRVVHGGAIEELGITPPDTPWEEMSAFERELYMVGKVNPVMAELFQNANAERYANFSCETCHGESMREVDFKMPAKDLFPLPDPESPAWAQLETSFPEVMRFMKEEVTPSMGTLLGIERYSCMHCHPGAD
;
A
#
# COMPACT_ATOMS: atom_id res chain seq x y z
N MET A 1 -31.21 -34.26 -14.16
CA MET A 1 -32.37 -34.54 -13.27
C MET A 1 -32.27 -33.59 -12.10
N MET A 2 -33.13 -32.57 -12.10
CA MET A 2 -33.21 -31.54 -11.07
C MET A 2 -33.76 -32.12 -9.75
N ASN A 3 -33.16 -31.74 -8.62
CA ASN A 3 -33.75 -31.95 -7.30
C ASN A 3 -34.66 -30.75 -6.96
N PRO A 4 -35.96 -30.97 -6.67
CA PRO A 4 -36.93 -29.90 -6.45
C PRO A 4 -37.22 -29.59 -4.97
N LYS A 5 -37.44 -28.28 -4.74
CA LYS A 5 -38.48 -27.66 -3.89
C LYS A 5 -38.37 -27.71 -2.36
N ALA A 6 -38.22 -26.50 -1.81
CA ALA A 6 -38.77 -26.09 -0.51
C ALA A 6 -40.31 -26.00 -0.53
N PRO A 7 -40.94 -25.98 0.66
CA PRO A 7 -42.03 -25.02 0.99
C PRO A 7 -41.73 -24.31 2.33
N LEU A 8 -41.83 -22.97 2.47
CA LEU A 8 -42.97 -22.04 2.40
C LEU A 8 -43.87 -22.07 3.65
N TYR A 9 -44.18 -20.85 4.17
CA TYR A 9 -45.12 -20.46 5.25
C TYR A 9 -44.49 -20.43 6.67
N ILE A 10 -44.56 -19.39 7.53
CA ILE A 10 -45.60 -18.38 7.83
C ILE A 10 -44.96 -17.13 8.45
N GLN A 11 -45.05 -15.99 7.75
CA GLN A 11 -45.56 -14.68 8.21
C GLN A 11 -45.65 -14.39 9.73
N CYS A 12 -44.84 -13.44 10.22
CA CYS A 12 -45.21 -12.61 11.39
C CYS A 12 -44.56 -11.22 11.29
N LEU A 13 -45.24 -10.34 10.56
CA LEU A 13 -45.05 -8.90 10.57
C LEU A 13 -46.04 -8.36 11.61
N VAL A 14 -45.56 -7.92 12.78
CA VAL A 14 -46.38 -7.12 13.72
C VAL A 14 -45.54 -5.95 14.22
N LEU A 15 -45.93 -4.77 13.76
CA LEU A 15 -45.58 -3.46 14.29
C LEU A 15 -45.93 -3.36 15.78
N CYS A 16 -45.08 -2.70 16.58
CA CYS A 16 -45.55 -1.95 17.74
C CYS A 16 -44.79 -0.63 17.84
N ALA A 17 -45.50 0.43 17.47
CA ALA A 17 -45.11 1.82 17.59
C ALA A 17 -45.61 2.40 18.93
N LEU A 18 -44.87 3.40 19.41
CA LEU A 18 -45.32 4.53 20.23
C LEU A 18 -45.79 4.25 21.67
N LEU A 19 -44.96 4.65 22.63
CA LEU A 19 -45.43 5.17 23.92
C LEU A 19 -44.80 6.54 24.19
N LEU A 20 -45.63 7.57 24.00
CA LEU A 20 -45.46 8.92 24.52
C LEU A 20 -45.92 8.95 25.97
N VAL A 21 -45.08 9.39 26.89
CA VAL A 21 -45.50 9.86 28.22
C VAL A 21 -45.10 11.33 28.36
N SER A 22 -46.14 12.14 28.51
CA SER A 22 -46.13 13.56 28.80
C SER A 22 -46.31 13.78 30.31
N CYS A 23 -45.58 14.72 30.89
CA CYS A 23 -46.04 15.52 32.02
C CYS A 23 -45.38 16.91 31.97
N ALA A 24 -46.21 17.93 32.13
CA ALA A 24 -45.93 19.34 31.93
C ALA A 24 -45.52 20.08 33.22
N LYS A 25 -44.96 21.29 33.02
CA LYS A 25 -45.31 22.58 33.66
C LYS A 25 -44.19 23.29 34.43
N GLY A 26 -43.72 24.40 33.86
CA GLY A 26 -43.06 25.53 34.53
C GLY A 26 -43.43 26.85 33.80
N PRO A 27 -43.55 28.00 34.49
CA PRO A 27 -44.22 29.21 33.97
C PRO A 27 -43.35 30.06 33.03
N PRO A 28 -43.94 30.95 32.19
CA PRO A 28 -43.18 31.81 31.30
C PRO A 28 -42.92 33.17 31.94
N THR A 29 -41.65 33.56 32.00
CA THR A 29 -41.23 34.97 32.09
C THR A 29 -39.98 35.11 31.24
N GLY A 30 -40.10 35.88 30.15
CA GLY A 30 -39.02 36.08 29.19
C GLY A 30 -38.02 37.15 29.62
N GLU A 31 -36.80 37.01 29.11
CA GLU A 31 -35.83 38.04 28.73
C GLU A 31 -34.62 37.28 28.13
N ARG A 32 -34.45 37.29 26.80
CA ARG A 32 -33.49 38.11 26.03
C ARG A 32 -32.01 37.88 26.40
N GLY A 33 -31.32 37.19 25.49
CA GLY A 33 -29.95 37.50 25.09
C GLY A 33 -28.83 36.84 25.88
N GLY A 34 -28.02 36.05 25.20
CA GLY A 34 -26.75 35.54 25.74
C GLY A 34 -26.29 34.32 24.97
N THR A 35 -25.16 34.46 24.29
CA THR A 35 -24.44 33.39 23.60
C THR A 35 -24.16 32.23 24.56
N ASP A 36 -24.00 31.02 24.01
CA ASP A 36 -23.01 30.01 24.42
C ASP A 36 -23.53 28.64 23.98
N SER A 37 -23.35 28.31 22.69
CA SER A 37 -23.37 26.92 22.26
C SER A 37 -22.01 26.32 22.58
N THR A 38 -21.90 25.81 23.80
CA THR A 38 -20.95 24.76 24.17
C THR A 38 -21.24 23.55 23.28
N GLY A 39 -20.58 23.50 22.11
CA GLY A 39 -20.41 22.28 21.35
C GLY A 39 -19.45 21.40 22.13
N SER A 40 -19.95 20.29 22.66
CA SER A 40 -19.15 19.18 23.14
C SER A 40 -18.41 18.59 21.94
N GLU A 41 -17.22 19.13 21.68
CA GLU A 41 -16.22 18.54 20.81
C GLU A 41 -15.76 17.25 21.50
N GLU A 42 -16.32 16.11 21.07
CA GLU A 42 -15.78 14.81 21.38
C GLU A 42 -14.33 14.78 20.88
N ALA A 43 -13.38 14.82 21.82
CA ALA A 43 -11.95 14.76 21.54
C ALA A 43 -11.62 13.42 20.88
N GLN A 44 -11.59 13.41 19.54
CA GLN A 44 -10.95 12.35 18.79
C GLN A 44 -9.47 12.31 19.22
N PRO A 45 -8.93 11.15 19.63
CA PRO A 45 -7.52 11.05 19.95
C PRO A 45 -6.73 11.52 18.73
N SER A 46 -5.88 12.53 18.92
CA SER A 46 -5.02 13.06 17.87
C SER A 46 -4.19 11.92 17.32
N ARG A 47 -4.49 11.49 16.08
CA ARG A 47 -3.63 10.55 15.36
C ARG A 47 -2.27 11.21 15.26
N VAL A 48 -1.26 10.62 15.90
CA VAL A 48 0.12 11.00 15.63
C VAL A 48 0.34 10.68 14.15
N VAL A 49 0.45 11.73 13.34
CA VAL A 49 0.90 11.58 11.95
C VAL A 49 2.39 11.30 12.07
N HIS A 50 2.75 10.01 12.12
CA HIS A 50 4.12 9.61 11.87
C HIS A 50 4.45 9.99 10.41
N GLY A 51 5.67 10.50 10.18
CA GLY A 51 6.15 10.87 8.84
C GLY A 51 6.18 9.67 7.88
N GLY A 52 6.53 9.93 6.62
CA GLY A 52 6.70 8.86 5.62
C GLY A 52 7.84 7.90 6.00
N ALA A 53 7.79 6.66 5.52
CA ALA A 53 8.92 5.72 5.62
C ALA A 53 10.19 6.28 4.97
N ILE A 54 10.09 7.02 3.87
CA ILE A 54 11.25 7.68 3.25
C ILE A 54 11.84 8.74 4.19
N GLU A 55 11.00 9.51 4.87
CA GLU A 55 11.44 10.54 5.82
C GLU A 55 12.10 9.92 7.07
N GLU A 56 11.51 8.85 7.61
CA GLU A 56 11.98 8.21 8.84
C GLU A 56 13.19 7.30 8.62
N LEU A 57 13.21 6.51 7.54
CA LEU A 57 14.20 5.45 7.30
C LEU A 57 15.28 5.86 6.30
N GLY A 58 14.97 6.83 5.42
CA GLY A 58 15.86 7.30 4.37
C GLY A 58 16.09 6.31 3.23
N ILE A 59 16.44 6.86 2.06
CA ILE A 59 17.02 6.10 0.94
C ILE A 59 18.54 6.23 1.08
N THR A 60 19.13 5.44 1.98
CA THR A 60 20.56 5.43 2.25
C THR A 60 21.13 4.02 2.12
N PRO A 61 22.45 3.89 1.86
CA PRO A 61 23.13 2.60 1.88
C PRO A 61 22.93 1.83 3.19
N PRO A 62 23.06 0.49 3.15
CA PRO A 62 22.97 -0.32 4.35
C PRO A 62 24.20 -0.09 5.24
N ASP A 63 24.01 -0.13 6.56
CA ASP A 63 25.11 0.02 7.53
C ASP A 63 26.10 -1.16 7.45
N THR A 64 25.56 -2.36 7.21
CA THR A 64 26.33 -3.57 6.89
C THR A 64 26.26 -3.82 5.39
N PRO A 65 27.38 -4.02 4.68
CA PRO A 65 27.34 -4.36 3.26
C PRO A 65 26.46 -5.59 2.99
N TRP A 66 25.65 -5.56 1.93
CA TRP A 66 24.70 -6.63 1.60
C TRP A 66 25.35 -8.02 1.50
N GLU A 67 26.57 -8.09 0.96
CA GLU A 67 27.33 -9.33 0.80
C GLU A 67 27.86 -9.92 2.11
N GLU A 68 27.89 -9.12 3.18
CA GLU A 68 28.32 -9.54 4.52
C GLU A 68 27.14 -9.99 5.39
N MET A 69 25.91 -9.66 4.99
CA MET A 69 24.70 -10.07 5.71
C MET A 69 24.39 -11.56 5.50
N SER A 70 24.03 -12.25 6.59
CA SER A 70 23.36 -13.55 6.56
C SER A 70 21.97 -13.46 5.90
N ALA A 71 21.40 -14.60 5.53
CA ALA A 71 20.05 -14.65 4.96
C ALA A 71 18.99 -14.03 5.88
N PHE A 72 19.11 -14.25 7.19
CA PHE A 72 18.20 -13.69 8.18
C PHE A 72 18.37 -12.15 8.31
N GLU A 73 19.60 -11.64 8.30
CA GLU A 73 19.84 -10.19 8.30
C GLU A 73 19.31 -9.52 7.03
N ARG A 74 19.45 -10.18 5.87
CA ARG A 74 18.86 -9.70 4.61
C ARG A 74 17.34 -9.65 4.68
N GLU A 75 16.69 -10.67 5.25
CA GLU A 75 15.23 -10.67 5.44
C GLU A 75 14.78 -9.53 6.36
N LEU A 76 15.44 -9.36 7.51
CA LEU A 76 15.14 -8.26 8.43
C LEU A 76 15.37 -6.89 7.79
N TYR A 77 16.44 -6.73 7.01
CA TYR A 77 16.72 -5.49 6.28
C TYR A 77 15.66 -5.20 5.21
N MET A 78 15.26 -6.23 4.46
CA MET A 78 14.21 -6.11 3.45
C MET A 78 12.88 -5.71 4.07
N VAL A 79 12.45 -6.35 5.16
CA VAL A 79 11.19 -6.06 5.84
C VAL A 79 11.24 -4.70 6.55
N GLY A 80 12.36 -4.39 7.22
CA GLY A 80 12.49 -3.22 8.09
C GLY A 80 12.80 -1.92 7.36
N LYS A 81 13.46 -1.97 6.19
CA LYS A 81 13.88 -0.78 5.44
C LYS A 81 13.44 -0.77 4.00
N VAL A 82 13.80 -1.79 3.22
CA VAL A 82 13.57 -1.76 1.76
C VAL A 82 12.07 -1.76 1.43
N ASN A 83 11.31 -2.71 1.96
CA ASN A 83 9.89 -2.85 1.66
C ASN A 83 9.07 -1.61 2.03
N PRO A 84 9.17 -1.00 3.24
CA PRO A 84 8.41 0.21 3.55
C PRO A 84 8.80 1.42 2.69
N VAL A 85 10.10 1.63 2.43
CA VAL A 85 10.58 2.71 1.55
C VAL A 85 10.06 2.53 0.12
N MET A 86 10.15 1.32 -0.42
CA MET A 86 9.67 1.03 -1.76
C MET A 86 8.14 1.08 -1.85
N ALA A 87 7.42 0.62 -0.82
CA ALA A 87 5.97 0.73 -0.77
C ALA A 87 5.52 2.19 -0.90
N GLU A 88 6.16 3.10 -0.15
CA GLU A 88 5.88 4.53 -0.26
C GLU A 88 6.20 5.09 -1.64
N LEU A 89 7.37 4.79 -2.21
CA LEU A 89 7.73 5.25 -3.57
C LEU A 89 6.70 4.82 -4.62
N PHE A 90 6.31 3.54 -4.60
CA PHE A 90 5.35 2.98 -5.55
C PHE A 90 3.94 3.54 -5.33
N GLN A 91 3.49 3.67 -4.09
CA GLN A 91 2.17 4.22 -3.77
C GLN A 91 2.08 5.72 -4.08
N ASN A 92 3.18 6.48 -3.90
CA ASN A 92 3.26 7.88 -4.31
C ASN A 92 3.17 8.02 -5.84
N ALA A 93 3.76 7.08 -6.60
CA ALA A 93 3.66 7.08 -8.05
C ALA A 93 2.26 6.68 -8.55
N ASN A 94 1.63 5.67 -7.94
CA ASN A 94 0.26 5.26 -8.25
C ASN A 94 -0.39 4.47 -7.10
N ALA A 95 -1.11 5.17 -6.23
CA ALA A 95 -1.72 4.58 -5.04
C ALA A 95 -2.74 3.48 -5.33
N GLU A 96 -3.51 3.62 -6.42
CA GLU A 96 -4.52 2.62 -6.80
C GLU A 96 -3.86 1.32 -7.27
N ARG A 97 -2.87 1.44 -8.17
CA ARG A 97 -2.14 0.29 -8.71
C ARG A 97 -1.35 -0.47 -7.64
N TYR A 98 -0.76 0.25 -6.69
CA TYR A 98 0.14 -0.30 -5.68
C TYR A 98 -0.48 -0.32 -4.27
N ALA A 99 -1.81 -0.34 -4.18
CA ALA A 99 -2.53 -0.41 -2.91
C ALA A 99 -2.15 -1.64 -2.07
N ASN A 100 -1.81 -2.75 -2.74
CA ASN A 100 -1.40 -4.00 -2.12
C ASN A 100 0.11 -4.27 -2.28
N PHE A 101 0.94 -3.22 -2.25
CA PHE A 101 2.39 -3.38 -2.34
C PHE A 101 2.92 -4.33 -1.26
N SER A 102 3.70 -5.31 -1.67
CA SER A 102 4.21 -6.38 -0.80
C SER A 102 5.50 -6.97 -1.37
N CYS A 103 6.10 -7.92 -0.64
CA CYS A 103 7.26 -8.67 -1.12
C CYS A 103 7.04 -9.28 -2.52
N GLU A 104 5.82 -9.73 -2.82
CA GLU A 104 5.46 -10.35 -4.10
C GLU A 104 5.51 -9.36 -5.26
N THR A 105 5.37 -8.06 -4.99
CA THR A 105 5.47 -7.01 -6.03
C THR A 105 6.83 -7.00 -6.70
N CYS A 106 7.89 -7.38 -5.96
CA CYS A 106 9.24 -7.49 -6.48
C CYS A 106 9.67 -8.95 -6.69
N HIS A 107 9.35 -9.85 -5.78
CA HIS A 107 9.86 -11.23 -5.80
C HIS A 107 8.95 -12.25 -6.50
N GLY A 108 7.74 -11.85 -6.93
CA GLY A 108 6.75 -12.72 -7.56
C GLY A 108 5.97 -13.58 -6.55
N GLU A 109 4.95 -14.27 -7.05
CA GLU A 109 4.10 -15.16 -6.23
C GLU A 109 4.89 -16.38 -5.74
N SER A 110 5.86 -16.85 -6.54
CA SER A 110 6.73 -17.99 -6.22
C SER A 110 7.88 -17.64 -5.26
N MET A 111 7.93 -16.42 -4.71
CA MET A 111 9.08 -15.91 -3.94
C MET A 111 9.60 -16.86 -2.86
N ARG A 112 8.72 -17.56 -2.14
CA ARG A 112 9.11 -18.49 -1.06
C ARG A 112 9.71 -19.79 -1.59
N GLU A 113 9.29 -20.22 -2.78
CA GLU A 113 9.78 -21.46 -3.42
C GLU A 113 11.18 -21.29 -3.98
N VAL A 114 11.56 -20.05 -4.33
CA VAL A 114 12.86 -19.71 -4.92
C VAL A 114 13.78 -18.94 -3.97
N ASP A 115 13.48 -18.94 -2.66
CA ASP A 115 14.24 -18.23 -1.63
C ASP A 115 14.43 -16.73 -1.94
N PHE A 116 13.38 -16.08 -2.45
CA PHE A 116 13.34 -14.65 -2.79
C PHE A 116 14.41 -14.23 -3.80
N LYS A 117 14.96 -15.18 -4.58
CA LYS A 117 16.00 -14.89 -5.58
C LYS A 117 15.46 -13.97 -6.67
N MET A 118 16.34 -13.06 -7.10
CA MET A 118 16.11 -12.12 -8.18
C MET A 118 17.09 -12.41 -9.34
N PRO A 119 16.74 -12.09 -10.60
CA PRO A 119 15.48 -11.49 -11.04
C PRO A 119 14.28 -12.45 -10.86
N ALA A 120 13.12 -11.88 -10.55
CA ALA A 120 11.91 -12.65 -10.31
C ALA A 120 11.29 -13.08 -11.64
N LYS A 121 11.19 -14.40 -11.85
CA LYS A 121 10.70 -14.99 -13.10
C LYS A 121 9.27 -14.58 -13.46
N ASP A 122 8.49 -14.26 -12.44
CA ASP A 122 7.07 -13.89 -12.57
C ASP A 122 6.87 -12.42 -12.95
N LEU A 123 7.95 -11.62 -12.96
CA LEU A 123 7.90 -10.24 -13.45
C LEU A 123 7.97 -10.17 -14.97
N PHE A 124 7.44 -9.07 -15.51
CA PHE A 124 7.46 -8.78 -16.94
C PHE A 124 8.89 -8.89 -17.50
N PRO A 125 9.16 -9.81 -18.44
CA PRO A 125 10.47 -9.92 -19.05
C PRO A 125 10.80 -8.67 -19.86
N LEU A 126 12.03 -8.19 -19.71
CA LEU A 126 12.47 -6.98 -20.40
C LEU A 126 13.41 -7.31 -21.57
N PRO A 127 13.23 -6.67 -22.73
CA PRO A 127 14.14 -6.85 -23.85
C PRO A 127 15.52 -6.25 -23.53
N ASP A 128 16.52 -6.57 -24.35
CA ASP A 128 17.84 -5.95 -24.27
C ASP A 128 17.74 -4.41 -24.36
N PRO A 129 18.39 -3.64 -23.46
CA PRO A 129 18.30 -2.18 -23.42
C PRO A 129 18.73 -1.44 -24.69
N GLU A 130 19.56 -2.05 -25.54
CA GLU A 130 20.02 -1.47 -26.81
C GLU A 130 19.12 -1.86 -27.99
N SER A 131 18.09 -2.68 -27.76
CA SER A 131 17.21 -3.19 -28.81
C SER A 131 16.11 -2.20 -29.24
N PRO A 132 15.58 -2.31 -30.48
CA PRO A 132 14.38 -1.59 -30.90
C PRO A 132 13.14 -1.92 -30.05
N ALA A 133 13.09 -3.10 -29.41
CA ALA A 133 12.00 -3.46 -28.52
C ALA A 133 12.04 -2.64 -27.21
N TRP A 134 13.23 -2.33 -26.69
CA TRP A 134 13.38 -1.43 -25.55
C TRP A 134 12.89 -0.01 -25.87
N ALA A 135 13.28 0.54 -27.03
CA ALA A 135 12.80 1.85 -27.47
C ALA A 135 11.26 1.89 -27.62
N GLN A 136 10.64 0.78 -28.05
CA GLN A 136 9.19 0.65 -28.07
C GLN A 136 8.57 0.62 -26.66
N LEU A 137 9.23 -0.02 -25.69
CA LEU A 137 8.77 -0.01 -24.30
C LEU A 137 8.80 1.41 -23.71
N GLU A 138 9.88 2.16 -23.95
CA GLU A 138 10.02 3.56 -23.50
C GLU A 138 8.98 4.49 -24.12
N THR A 139 8.61 4.26 -25.39
CA THR A 139 7.58 5.08 -26.06
C THR A 139 6.15 4.66 -25.71
N SER A 140 5.92 3.36 -25.43
CA SER A 140 4.59 2.84 -25.10
C SER A 140 4.21 3.06 -23.64
N PHE A 141 5.20 3.05 -22.73
CA PHE A 141 4.99 3.20 -21.29
C PHE A 141 5.95 4.25 -20.69
N PRO A 142 5.95 5.51 -21.19
CA PRO A 142 6.96 6.50 -20.84
C PRO A 142 6.96 6.83 -19.34
N GLU A 143 5.79 6.93 -18.73
CA GLU A 143 5.64 7.23 -17.30
C GLU A 143 6.20 6.11 -16.41
N VAL A 144 5.90 4.85 -16.76
CA VAL A 144 6.39 3.69 -16.00
C VAL A 144 7.89 3.54 -16.18
N MET A 145 8.39 3.67 -17.41
CA MET A 145 9.82 3.57 -17.70
C MET A 145 10.61 4.68 -17.01
N ARG A 146 10.07 5.91 -16.99
CA ARG A 146 10.67 7.02 -16.25
C ARG A 146 10.72 6.73 -14.75
N PHE A 147 9.58 6.36 -14.14
CA PHE A 147 9.53 6.01 -12.72
C PHE A 147 10.50 4.89 -12.36
N MET A 148 10.56 3.83 -13.17
CA MET A 148 11.48 2.72 -12.91
C MET A 148 12.94 3.15 -12.99
N LYS A 149 13.33 3.91 -14.02
CA LYS A 149 14.72 4.33 -14.26
C LYS A 149 15.20 5.43 -13.31
N GLU A 150 14.33 6.37 -12.98
CA GLU A 150 14.70 7.58 -12.25
C GLU A 150 14.46 7.46 -10.74
N GLU A 151 13.46 6.68 -10.31
CA GLU A 151 13.11 6.55 -8.89
C GLU A 151 13.44 5.15 -8.34
N VAL A 152 12.93 4.09 -8.97
CA VAL A 152 13.02 2.74 -8.40
C VAL A 152 14.44 2.18 -8.47
N THR A 153 15.06 2.15 -9.65
CA THR A 153 16.39 1.55 -9.81
C THR A 153 17.48 2.27 -9.02
N PRO A 154 17.53 3.63 -8.97
CA PRO A 154 18.53 4.32 -8.17
C PRO A 154 18.28 4.16 -6.67
N SER A 155 17.02 4.13 -6.23
CA SER A 155 16.68 3.90 -4.82
C SER A 155 17.08 2.49 -4.38
N MET A 156 16.79 1.47 -5.18
CA MET A 156 17.22 0.10 -4.90
C MET A 156 18.74 -0.05 -4.92
N GLY A 157 19.43 0.57 -5.88
CA GLY A 157 20.89 0.60 -5.91
C GLY A 157 21.48 1.22 -4.65
N THR A 158 20.90 2.33 -4.20
CA THR A 158 21.31 2.98 -2.94
C THR A 158 21.03 2.07 -1.75
N LEU A 159 19.79 1.60 -1.57
CA LEU A 159 19.36 0.77 -0.44
C LEU A 159 20.15 -0.54 -0.31
N LEU A 160 20.62 -1.11 -1.42
CA LEU A 160 21.41 -2.35 -1.41
C LEU A 160 22.92 -2.11 -1.48
N GLY A 161 23.37 -0.87 -1.66
CA GLY A 161 24.78 -0.54 -1.84
C GLY A 161 25.37 -1.05 -3.16
N ILE A 162 24.55 -1.11 -4.22
CA ILE A 162 24.92 -1.62 -5.55
C ILE A 162 25.01 -0.44 -6.53
N GLU A 163 26.24 -0.10 -6.95
CA GLU A 163 26.52 1.09 -7.78
C GLU A 163 25.89 1.02 -9.19
N ARG A 164 25.74 -0.17 -9.76
CA ARG A 164 25.18 -0.38 -11.11
C ARG A 164 23.89 -1.18 -11.10
N TYR A 165 23.00 -0.85 -10.17
CA TYR A 165 21.66 -1.43 -10.14
C TYR A 165 20.87 -1.02 -11.38
N SER A 166 20.15 -1.96 -11.97
CA SER A 166 19.45 -1.79 -13.25
C SER A 166 18.13 -2.54 -13.25
N CYS A 167 17.27 -2.29 -14.23
CA CYS A 167 16.00 -3.00 -14.37
C CYS A 167 16.18 -4.53 -14.43
N MET A 168 17.32 -5.03 -14.95
CA MET A 168 17.64 -6.46 -15.04
C MET A 168 17.98 -7.10 -13.68
N HIS A 169 18.23 -6.31 -12.64
CA HIS A 169 18.35 -6.85 -11.29
C HIS A 169 16.99 -7.25 -10.72
N CYS A 170 15.90 -6.69 -11.24
CA CYS A 170 14.54 -7.02 -10.85
C CYS A 170 13.86 -7.98 -11.84
N HIS A 171 13.89 -7.59 -13.12
CA HIS A 171 13.16 -8.25 -14.20
C HIS A 171 14.04 -9.27 -14.92
N PRO A 172 13.45 -10.40 -15.37
CA PRO A 172 14.17 -11.35 -16.20
C PRO A 172 14.39 -10.76 -17.60
N GLY A 173 15.45 -11.19 -18.29
CA GLY A 173 15.64 -10.89 -19.70
C GLY A 173 14.63 -11.63 -20.57
N ALA A 174 14.14 -10.99 -21.62
CA ALA A 174 13.41 -11.64 -22.69
C ALA A 174 14.42 -12.20 -23.70
N ASP A 175 14.65 -13.52 -23.66
CA ASP A 175 15.49 -14.26 -24.62
C ASP A 175 14.92 -14.20 -26.06
#